data_AF-A0A959GMQ5-F1
#
_entry.id   AF-A0A959GMQ5-F1
#
_cell.length_a   1.000
_cell.length_b   1.000
_cell.length_c   1.000
_cell.angle_alpha   90.00
_cell.angle_beta   90.00
_cell.angle_gamma   90.00
#
_symmetry.space_group_name_H-M   'P 1'
#
loop_
_entity.id
_entity.type
_entity.pdbx_description
1 polymer ?
#
loop_
_entity_poly.entity_id
_entity_poly.type
_entity_poly.pdbx_seq_one_letter_code
_entity_poly.pdbx_strand_id
1 'polypeptide(L)' 'MIVIRYTRWAPALDNWKEKLEELVVAHRFEQHDALPVPELQEQGRIERGETAIAAFIKQMERDINDWRTPRCGV' A
#
# COMPACT_ATOMS: atom_id res chain seq x y z
N MET A 1 -4.39 0.70 -9.73
CA MET A 1 -3.05 0.09 -9.65
C MET A 1 -2.19 0.95 -8.76
N ILE A 2 -1.60 0.36 -7.73
CA ILE A 2 -0.73 1.03 -6.77
C ILE A 2 0.70 1.00 -7.28
N VAL A 3 1.41 2.11 -7.18
CA VAL A 3 2.85 2.18 -7.48
C VAL A 3 3.57 2.66 -6.23
N ILE A 4 4.45 1.84 -5.67
CA ILE A 4 5.30 2.22 -4.54
C ILE A 4 6.72 2.44 -5.05
N ARG A 5 7.19 3.69 -4.94
CA ARG A 5 8.57 4.06 -5.20
C ARG A 5 9.34 4.06 -3.90
N TYR A 6 10.45 3.33 -3.84
CA TYR A 6 11.22 3.14 -2.61
C TYR A 6 12.70 3.38 -2.85
N THR A 7 13.41 3.80 -1.81
CA THR A 7 14.87 3.97 -1.88
C THR A 7 15.56 2.61 -1.70
N ARG A 8 16.87 2.51 -1.96
CA ARG A 8 17.67 1.30 -1.71
C ARG A 8 17.46 0.69 -0.30
N TRP A 9 17.07 1.48 0.69
CA TRP A 9 16.80 1.00 2.05
C TRP A 9 15.36 1.32 2.46
N ALA A 10 14.50 0.31 2.34
CA ALA A 10 13.10 0.37 2.74
C ALA A 10 12.74 -0.93 3.50
N PRO A 11 12.99 -1.00 4.82
CA PRO A 11 12.75 -2.22 5.61
C PRO A 11 11.28 -2.64 5.62
N ALA A 12 10.36 -1.72 5.38
CA ALA A 12 8.92 -1.99 5.33
C ALA A 12 8.43 -2.59 3.99
N LEU A 13 9.30 -2.70 2.98
CA LEU A 13 8.92 -3.09 1.60
C LEU A 13 8.29 -4.48 1.53
N ASP A 14 8.91 -5.47 2.18
CA ASP A 14 8.44 -6.86 2.15
C ASP A 14 7.05 -6.99 2.79
N ASN A 15 6.84 -6.33 3.93
CA ASN A 15 5.55 -6.30 4.60
C ASN A 15 4.46 -5.58 3.76
N TRP A 16 4.80 -4.51 3.04
CA TRP A 16 3.85 -3.87 2.13
C TRP A 16 3.50 -4.77 0.95
N LYS A 17 4.49 -5.48 0.39
CA LYS A 17 4.29 -6.41 -0.70
C LYS A 17 3.35 -7.55 -0.30
N GLU A 18 3.63 -8.21 0.81
CA GLU A 18 2.80 -9.28 1.36
C GLU A 18 1.34 -8.83 1.54
N LYS A 19 1.13 -7.69 2.21
CA LYS A 19 -0.21 -7.11 2.40
C LYS A 19 -0.94 -6.83 1.09
N LEU A 20 -0.26 -6.24 0.10
CA LEU A 20 -0.89 -5.92 -1.18
C LEU A 20 -1.21 -7.17 -2.01
N GLU A 21 -0.41 -8.24 -1.88
CA GLU A 21 -0.67 -9.55 -2.46
C GLU A 21 -1.90 -10.22 -1.81
N GLU A 22 -1.99 -10.22 -0.47
CA GLU A 22 -3.14 -10.75 0.28
C GLU A 22 -4.46 -10.03 -0.05
N LEU A 23 -4.39 -8.72 -0.26
CA LEU A 23 -5.53 -7.91 -0.67
C LEU A 23 -5.90 -8.11 -2.14
N VAL A 24 -5.08 -8.84 -2.92
CA VAL A 24 -5.27 -9.10 -4.36
C VAL A 24 -5.37 -7.78 -5.15
N VAL A 25 -4.56 -6.80 -4.77
CA VAL A 25 -4.55 -5.47 -5.40
C VAL A 25 -3.44 -5.41 -6.43
N ALA A 26 -3.75 -4.91 -7.63
CA ALA A 26 -2.74 -4.67 -8.67
C ALA A 26 -1.72 -3.62 -8.18
N HIS A 27 -0.47 -4.03 -8.01
CA HIS A 27 0.60 -3.18 -7.47
C HIS A 27 1.91 -3.33 -8.25
N ARG A 28 2.79 -2.32 -8.13
CA ARG A 28 4.16 -2.32 -8.65
C ARG A 28 5.09 -1.63 -7.69
N PHE A 29 6.31 -2.17 -7.56
CA PHE A 29 7.39 -1.56 -6.81
C PHE A 29 8.47 -1.06 -7.77
N GLU A 30 8.94 0.18 -7.55
CA GLU A 30 9.98 0.82 -8.36
C GLU A 30 11.07 1.37 -7.43
N GLN A 31 12.30 0.92 -7.59
CA GLN A 31 13.41 1.51 -6.84
C GLN A 31 13.76 2.88 -7.42
N HIS A 32 13.87 3.88 -6.56
CA HIS A 32 14.18 5.25 -6.93
C HIS A 32 15.08 5.90 -5.87
N ASP A 33 16.40 5.76 -6.07
CA ASP A 33 17.42 6.18 -5.08
C ASP A 33 17.49 7.70 -4.88
N ALA A 34 16.93 8.49 -5.80
CA ALA A 34 16.86 9.94 -5.69
C ALA A 34 15.72 10.44 -4.77
N LEU A 35 14.83 9.56 -4.31
CA LEU A 35 13.76 9.95 -3.40
C LEU A 35 14.30 10.10 -1.97
N PRO A 36 13.91 11.16 -1.23
CA PRO A 36 14.29 11.30 0.17
C PRO A 36 13.54 10.32 1.08
N VAL A 37 12.33 9.91 0.68
CA VAL A 37 11.45 8.98 1.40
C VAL A 37 10.65 8.17 0.39
N PRO A 38 10.18 6.96 0.75
CA PRO A 38 9.30 6.18 -0.13
C PRO A 38 8.00 6.93 -0.42
N GLU A 39 7.42 6.67 -1.58
CA GLU A 39 6.19 7.29 -2.06
C GLU A 39 5.25 6.22 -2.60
N LEU A 40 3.97 6.27 -2.24
CA LEU A 40 2.91 5.48 -2.84
C LEU A 40 2.05 6.39 -3.73
N GLN A 41 1.78 5.94 -4.95
CA GLN A 41 0.89 6.60 -5.89
C GLN A 41 -0.27 5.68 -6.25
N GLU A 42 -1.49 6.19 -6.15
CA GLU A 42 -2.71 5.51 -6.60
C GLU A 42 -3.70 6.53 -7.17
N GLN A 43 -4.13 6.37 -8.44
CA GLN A 43 -5.18 7.18 -9.08
C GLN A 43 -5.02 8.72 -8.91
N GLY A 44 -3.79 9.22 -8.86
CA GLY A 44 -3.49 10.65 -8.68
C GLY A 44 -3.31 11.09 -7.22
N ARG A 45 -3.60 10.22 -6.25
CA ARG A 45 -3.23 10.40 -4.84
C ARG A 45 -1.78 9.99 -4.63
N ILE A 46 -1.06 10.75 -3.81
CA ILE A 46 0.33 10.52 -3.47
C ILE A 46 0.46 10.54 -1.95
N GLU A 47 0.98 9.45 -1.38
CA GLU A 47 1.31 9.30 0.03
C GLU A 47 2.83 9.18 0.18
N ARG A 48 3.43 9.95 1.09
CA ARG A 48 4.90 10.01 1.24
C ARG A 48 5.34 9.60 2.64
N GLY A 49 6.40 8.81 2.70
CA GLY A 49 6.97 8.28 3.94
C GLY A 49 6.30 7.00 4.39
N GLU A 50 7.06 6.18 5.13
CA GLU A 50 6.63 4.84 5.51
C GLU A 50 5.35 4.82 6.34
N THR A 51 5.18 5.78 7.26
CA THR A 51 3.99 5.87 8.11
C THR A 51 2.72 6.15 7.31
N ALA A 52 2.78 7.05 6.33
CA ALA A 52 1.63 7.39 5.50
C ALA A 52 1.25 6.21 4.60
N ILE A 53 2.24 5.55 4.00
CA ILE A 53 2.04 4.35 3.18
C ILE A 53 1.43 3.21 4.00
N ALA A 54 1.94 2.97 5.21
CA ALA A 54 1.41 1.94 6.10
C ALA A 54 -0.02 2.24 6.54
N ALA A 55 -0.35 3.50 6.85
CA ALA A 55 -1.71 3.92 7.18
C ALA A 55 -2.66 3.73 5.99
N PHE A 56 -2.21 4.05 4.78
CA PHE A 56 -2.96 3.86 3.55
C PHE A 56 -3.30 2.38 3.31
N ILE A 57 -2.30 1.49 3.35
CA ILE A 57 -2.50 0.05 3.16
C ILE A 57 -3.43 -0.50 4.24
N LYS A 58 -3.27 -0.07 5.50
CA LYS A 58 -4.14 -0.49 6.61
C LYS A 58 -5.59 -0.03 6.43
N GLN A 59 -5.81 1.17 5.90
CA GLN A 59 -7.16 1.64 5.61
C GLN A 59 -7.79 0.81 4.47
N MET A 60 -7.03 0.55 3.41
CA MET A 60 -7.47 -0.29 2.30
C MET A 60 -7.82 -1.71 2.75
N GLU A 61 -7.01 -2.29 3.62
CA GLU A 61 -7.27 -3.59 4.24
C GLU A 61 -8.62 -3.61 4.97
N ARG A 62 -8.93 -2.55 5.73
CA ARG A 62 -10.23 -2.40 6.39
C ARG A 62 -11.37 -2.27 5.39
N ASP A 63 -11.23 -1.41 4.40
CA ASP A 63 -12.30 -1.16 3.41
C ASP A 63 -12.64 -2.45 2.63
N ILE A 64 -11.62 -3.23 2.25
CA ILE A 64 -11.79 -4.51 1.57
C ILE A 64 -12.42 -5.56 2.50
N ASN A 65 -11.96 -5.65 3.75
CA ASN A 65 -12.51 -6.59 4.72
C ASN A 65 -13.96 -6.26 5.11
N ASP A 66 -14.27 -4.97 5.28
CA ASP A 66 -15.63 -4.49 5.55
C ASP A 66 -16.56 -4.80 4.36
N TRP A 67 -16.08 -4.64 3.12
CA TRP A 67 -16.81 -5.02 1.92
C TRP A 67 -17.03 -6.54 1.81
N ARG A 68 -16.00 -7.33 2.17
CA ARG A 68 -16.04 -8.80 2.15
C ARG A 68 -16.89 -9.38 3.29
N THR A 69 -17.16 -8.61 4.34
CA THR A 69 -18.05 -9.05 5.42
C THR A 69 -19.49 -8.99 4.90
N PRO A 70 -20.14 -10.14 4.63
CA PRO A 70 -21.53 -10.11 4.22
C PRO A 70 -22.33 -9.58 5.40
N ARG A 71 -23.00 -8.44 5.24
CA ARG A 71 -24.15 -8.10 6.10
C ARG A 71 -25.32 -9.00 5.72
N CYS A 72 -25.16 -10.31 5.95
CA CYS A 72 -26.26 -11.26 5.95
C CYS A 72 -26.42 -11.74 7.39
N GLY A 73 -27.40 -11.18 8.12
CA GLY A 73 -27.80 -11.68 9.43
C GLY A 73 -28.17 -10.61 10.47
N VAL A 74 -29.19 -9.81 10.18
CA VAL A 74 -30.20 -9.41 11.19
C VAL A 74 -31.57 -9.63 10.58
#